data_AF-A0A4T3EYT6-F1
#
_entry.id   AF-A0A4T3EYT6-F1
#
_cell.length_a   1.000
_cell.length_b   1.000
_cell.length_c   1.000
_cell.angle_alpha   90.00
_cell.angle_beta   90.00
_cell.angle_gamma   90.00
#
_symmetry.space_group_name_H-M   'P 1'
#
loop_
_entity.id
_entity.type
_entity.pdbx_description
1 polymer ?
#
loop_
_entity_poly.entity_id
_entity_poly.type
_entity_poly.pdbx_seq_one_letter_code
_entity_poly.pdbx_strand_id
1 'polypeptide(L)'
;MPQTSPSRPVPTPTPTSTINPTFSGNGNLASGYNPPGVKNTDSAVPLHPSAPVVHDYSCDGPAAGRLGFRWTYGSNVAARNRDPRVQVVQYNEDTFVLRQNVCVHWEAPFTYLLFGNDGALLIDSGATANASYYPLRDTVDAIITRWGQMRRRDKVPLTVAMTSGEDIAQSQGIVQFAGRPDTTIVPTPLEVMKRHYGLSVTWPLGTSRIDLGDRVIEVIPTPGAHRDGVSFYDPYCDFLFTGDLLFPGRINISNDRDYVASLERLKAFAAREPVKWVLGGHIDMMFVPGKHYPRFATYKPYERILQMEPELIDEALQYAHEVAGKDMMLIRPDFVLFNGVSPDQRTRVWPEGVPNIDAPHPF
;
A
#
# COMPACT_ATOMS: atom_id res chain seq x y z
N MET A 1 -48.40 -23.14 63.89
CA MET A 1 -47.65 -23.82 62.82
C MET A 1 -46.74 -22.79 62.17
N PRO A 2 -45.41 -23.00 62.13
CA PRO A 2 -44.48 -22.02 61.58
C PRO A 2 -44.40 -22.12 60.05
N GLN A 3 -44.36 -20.98 59.37
CA GLN A 3 -44.19 -20.85 57.92
C GLN A 3 -42.74 -21.14 57.52
N THR A 4 -42.55 -22.04 56.56
CA THR A 4 -41.26 -22.39 55.95
C THR A 4 -40.91 -21.41 54.84
N SER A 5 -39.75 -20.74 54.96
CA SER A 5 -39.16 -19.92 53.89
C SER A 5 -38.70 -20.77 52.70
N PRO A 6 -38.80 -20.27 51.44
CA PRO A 6 -38.31 -21.01 50.28
C PRO A 6 -36.78 -20.98 50.20
N SER A 7 -36.20 -22.15 49.96
CA SER A 7 -34.76 -22.38 49.80
C SER A 7 -34.19 -21.62 48.58
N ARG A 8 -33.09 -20.89 48.78
CA ARG A 8 -32.28 -20.30 47.70
C ARG A 8 -31.71 -21.42 46.80
N PRO A 9 -31.64 -21.22 45.47
CA PRO A 9 -30.96 -22.17 44.59
C PRO A 9 -29.47 -22.22 44.91
N VAL A 10 -28.90 -23.42 44.96
CA VAL A 10 -27.44 -23.62 45.06
C VAL A 10 -26.79 -23.12 43.77
N PRO A 11 -25.72 -22.30 43.84
CA PRO A 11 -25.02 -21.86 42.64
C PRO A 11 -24.42 -23.06 41.92
N THR A 12 -24.73 -23.19 40.63
CA THR A 12 -24.13 -24.18 39.75
C THR A 12 -22.62 -23.91 39.69
N PRO A 13 -21.74 -24.93 39.84
CA PRO A 13 -20.32 -24.73 39.68
C PRO A 13 -20.03 -24.24 38.26
N THR A 14 -19.41 -23.07 38.15
CA THR A 14 -18.89 -22.57 36.88
C THR A 14 -17.93 -23.61 36.33
N PRO A 15 -18.11 -24.12 35.10
CA PRO A 15 -17.17 -25.07 34.52
C PRO A 15 -15.80 -24.41 34.46
N THR A 16 -14.83 -24.99 35.17
CA THR A 16 -13.44 -24.56 35.11
C THR A 16 -12.94 -24.76 33.69
N SER A 17 -12.50 -23.69 33.04
CA SER A 17 -11.80 -23.76 31.75
C SER A 17 -10.63 -24.74 31.88
N THR A 18 -10.69 -25.86 31.17
CA THR A 18 -9.65 -26.92 31.15
C THR A 18 -8.48 -26.60 30.23
N ILE A 19 -8.47 -25.43 29.60
CA ILE A 19 -7.40 -25.04 28.69
C ILE A 19 -6.55 -23.99 29.41
N ASN A 20 -5.35 -24.40 29.82
CA ASN A 20 -4.31 -23.45 30.20
C ASN A 20 -4.06 -22.52 29.01
N PRO A 21 -4.07 -21.19 29.20
CA PRO A 21 -3.75 -20.27 28.11
C PRO A 21 -2.34 -20.57 27.62
N THR A 22 -2.22 -21.03 26.38
CA THR A 22 -0.95 -21.06 25.67
C THR A 22 -0.54 -19.62 25.41
N PHE A 23 0.77 -19.37 25.40
CA PHE A 23 1.37 -18.04 25.24
C PHE A 23 0.97 -17.32 23.92
N SER A 24 0.33 -18.05 22.99
CA SER A 24 -0.31 -17.58 21.76
C SER A 24 -1.80 -17.30 21.99
N GLY A 25 -2.21 -16.07 21.69
CA GLY A 25 -3.49 -15.46 22.10
C GLY A 25 -4.79 -16.13 21.64
N ASN A 26 -4.81 -17.10 20.72
CA ASN A 26 -6.06 -17.79 20.36
C ASN A 26 -5.95 -19.32 20.27
N GLY A 27 -6.12 -19.99 21.41
CA GLY A 27 -6.47 -21.42 21.45
C GLY A 27 -5.51 -22.35 20.68
N ASN A 28 -5.95 -23.59 20.46
CA ASN A 28 -5.13 -24.60 19.80
C ASN A 28 -5.18 -24.42 18.27
N LEU A 29 -4.09 -23.95 17.67
CA LEU A 29 -3.90 -23.78 16.22
C LEU A 29 -4.15 -25.05 15.39
N ALA A 30 -4.05 -26.23 16.00
CA ALA A 30 -4.36 -27.52 15.35
C ALA A 30 -5.88 -27.81 15.26
N SER A 31 -6.73 -26.98 15.86
CA SER A 31 -8.18 -27.17 15.86
C SER A 31 -8.80 -26.80 14.51
N GLY A 32 -9.67 -27.66 13.98
CA GLY A 32 -10.32 -27.46 12.67
C GLY A 32 -11.27 -26.26 12.55
N TYR A 33 -11.52 -25.52 13.63
CA TYR A 33 -12.29 -24.29 13.61
C TYR A 33 -11.46 -23.05 13.24
N ASN A 34 -10.13 -23.18 13.13
CA ASN A 34 -9.25 -22.13 12.60
C ASN A 34 -9.05 -22.39 11.10
N PRO A 35 -9.85 -21.76 10.19
CA PRO A 35 -9.64 -21.91 8.75
C PRO A 35 -8.22 -21.48 8.38
N PRO A 36 -7.65 -21.94 7.25
CA PRO A 36 -6.26 -21.70 6.89
C PRO A 36 -5.82 -20.22 7.01
N GLY A 37 -6.68 -19.28 6.64
CA GLY A 37 -6.41 -17.83 6.73
C GLY A 37 -6.54 -17.20 8.12
N VAL A 38 -7.01 -17.94 9.14
CA VAL A 38 -7.16 -17.50 10.54
C VAL A 38 -6.07 -18.08 11.44
N LYS A 39 -5.35 -19.11 10.97
CA LYS A 39 -4.18 -19.67 11.68
C LYS A 39 -3.06 -18.65 11.91
N ASN A 40 -3.05 -17.59 11.09
CA ASN A 40 -2.07 -16.50 11.14
C ASN A 40 -2.74 -15.15 11.54
N THR A 41 -3.96 -15.17 12.08
CA THR A 41 -4.67 -13.97 12.59
C THR A 41 -4.68 -13.91 14.11
N ASP A 42 -3.74 -14.60 14.76
CA ASP A 42 -3.54 -14.38 16.18
C ASP A 42 -3.15 -12.92 16.35
N SER A 43 -4.11 -12.13 16.83
CA SER A 43 -3.84 -10.75 17.18
C SER A 43 -2.63 -10.77 18.07
N ALA A 44 -1.51 -10.22 17.57
CA ALA A 44 -0.27 -10.18 18.32
C ALA A 44 -0.39 -9.25 19.56
N VAL A 45 -1.58 -8.74 19.86
CA VAL A 45 -1.88 -7.82 20.94
C VAL A 45 -2.58 -8.57 22.07
N PRO A 46 -1.89 -8.87 23.18
CA PRO A 46 -2.52 -9.48 24.35
C PRO A 46 -3.52 -8.51 24.98
N LEU A 47 -4.63 -9.04 25.52
CA LEU A 47 -5.71 -8.23 26.11
C LEU A 47 -5.25 -7.30 27.25
N HIS A 48 -4.18 -7.68 27.97
CA HIS A 48 -3.59 -6.92 29.07
C HIS A 48 -2.06 -7.08 29.05
N PRO A 49 -1.34 -6.42 28.13
CA PRO A 49 0.12 -6.50 28.12
C PRO A 49 0.64 -5.86 29.42
N SER A 50 1.72 -6.36 30.01
CA SER A 50 2.43 -5.69 31.11
C SER A 50 3.73 -5.03 30.65
N ALA A 51 4.17 -5.34 29.42
CA ALA A 51 5.40 -4.90 28.79
C ALA A 51 5.13 -4.51 27.32
N PRO A 52 6.09 -3.87 26.62
CA PRO A 52 6.02 -3.69 25.17
C PRO A 52 5.70 -4.99 24.46
N VAL A 53 4.75 -4.92 23.55
CA VAL A 53 4.31 -6.06 22.75
C VAL A 53 5.24 -6.20 21.56
N VAL A 54 5.86 -7.36 21.43
CA VAL A 54 6.74 -7.71 20.31
C VAL A 54 5.96 -8.62 19.37
N HIS A 55 6.03 -8.35 18.08
CA HIS A 55 5.46 -9.18 17.03
C HIS A 55 6.58 -9.95 16.32
N ASP A 56 6.38 -11.26 16.17
CA ASP A 56 7.17 -12.05 15.24
C ASP A 56 6.59 -11.85 13.82
N TYR A 57 7.39 -11.21 12.95
CA TYR A 57 7.00 -10.95 11.57
C TYR A 57 7.28 -12.13 10.63
N SER A 58 7.69 -13.29 11.15
CA SER A 58 7.75 -14.52 10.36
C SER A 58 6.35 -15.11 10.16
N CYS A 59 6.01 -15.43 8.92
CA CYS A 59 4.72 -16.02 8.57
C CYS A 59 4.83 -17.07 7.47
N ASP A 60 4.07 -18.15 7.61
CA ASP A 60 3.88 -19.15 6.55
C ASP A 60 2.95 -18.57 5.49
N GLY A 61 3.55 -17.92 4.49
CA GLY A 61 2.85 -17.15 3.45
C GLY A 61 2.42 -15.75 3.92
N PRO A 62 1.64 -15.02 3.11
CA PRO A 62 1.38 -13.61 3.37
C PRO A 62 0.50 -13.44 4.60
N ALA A 63 0.87 -12.48 5.46
CA ALA A 63 0.09 -12.12 6.63
C ALA A 63 -1.38 -11.86 6.28
N ALA A 64 -2.25 -12.42 7.11
CA ALA A 64 -3.68 -12.29 6.95
C ALA A 64 -4.10 -10.82 7.09
N GLY A 65 -5.13 -10.45 6.32
CA GLY A 65 -5.65 -9.10 6.27
C GLY A 65 -6.62 -8.94 5.12
N ARG A 66 -7.33 -7.82 5.05
CA ARG A 66 -8.33 -7.60 4.02
C ARG A 66 -8.42 -6.13 3.58
N LEU A 67 -8.30 -5.92 2.27
CA LEU A 67 -8.71 -4.67 1.63
C LEU A 67 -10.16 -4.80 1.11
N GLY A 68 -11.13 -4.87 2.03
CA GLY A 68 -12.50 -5.31 1.78
C GLY A 68 -13.56 -4.21 1.83
N PHE A 69 -13.34 -3.08 1.17
CA PHE A 69 -14.21 -1.91 1.17
C PHE A 69 -14.10 -1.17 -0.16
N ARG A 70 -14.96 -0.17 -0.37
CA ARG A 70 -14.93 0.67 -1.56
C ARG A 70 -14.10 1.92 -1.29
N TRP A 71 -13.13 2.20 -2.15
CA TRP A 71 -12.37 3.43 -2.07
C TRP A 71 -13.24 4.66 -2.36
N THR A 72 -12.92 5.80 -1.72
CA THR A 72 -13.54 7.10 -2.03
C THR A 72 -13.27 7.46 -3.47
N TYR A 73 -14.34 7.75 -4.21
CA TYR A 73 -14.31 7.98 -5.65
C TYR A 73 -14.66 9.43 -6.03
N GLY A 74 -14.71 10.33 -5.06
CA GLY A 74 -14.98 11.76 -5.29
C GLY A 74 -16.43 12.06 -5.69
N SER A 75 -16.65 13.16 -6.39
CA SER A 75 -17.99 13.66 -6.73
C SER A 75 -17.98 14.55 -7.96
N ASN A 76 -19.08 14.55 -8.71
CA ASN A 76 -19.27 15.42 -9.89
C ASN A 76 -19.07 16.92 -9.59
N VAL A 77 -19.38 17.33 -8.36
CA VAL A 77 -19.07 18.67 -7.85
C VAL A 77 -18.14 18.53 -6.66
N ALA A 78 -16.84 18.69 -6.90
CA ALA A 78 -15.81 18.52 -5.86
C ALA A 78 -16.08 19.37 -4.60
N ALA A 79 -16.58 20.60 -4.77
CA ALA A 79 -16.94 21.49 -3.66
C ALA A 79 -18.10 20.97 -2.77
N ARG A 80 -18.89 19.99 -3.25
CA ARG A 80 -19.98 19.36 -2.51
C ARG A 80 -19.60 17.99 -1.94
N ASN A 81 -18.38 17.51 -2.20
CA ASN A 81 -17.91 16.24 -1.68
C ASN A 81 -17.84 16.28 -0.15
N ARG A 82 -18.33 15.21 0.49
CA ARG A 82 -18.35 15.05 1.96
C ARG A 82 -17.55 13.85 2.44
N ASP A 83 -16.82 13.19 1.54
CA ASP A 83 -15.94 12.09 1.89
C ASP A 83 -14.79 12.62 2.77
N PRO A 84 -14.18 11.77 3.61
CA PRO A 84 -13.01 12.18 4.38
C PRO A 84 -11.89 12.66 3.45
N ARG A 85 -11.04 13.58 3.94
CA ARG A 85 -9.88 14.07 3.17
C ARG A 85 -8.82 12.99 2.96
N VAL A 86 -8.71 12.08 3.93
CA VAL A 86 -7.85 10.89 3.91
C VAL A 86 -8.73 9.69 4.26
N GLN A 87 -8.92 8.75 3.35
CA GLN A 87 -9.53 7.47 3.70
C GLN A 87 -8.45 6.56 4.25
N VAL A 88 -8.64 6.06 5.47
CA VAL A 88 -7.70 5.14 6.13
C VAL A 88 -8.29 3.76 6.16
N VAL A 89 -7.49 2.77 5.75
CA VAL A 89 -7.85 1.37 5.76
C VAL A 89 -6.77 0.61 6.47
N GLN A 90 -7.18 -0.15 7.47
CA GLN A 90 -6.31 -1.10 8.15
C GLN A 90 -6.42 -2.45 7.43
N TYR A 91 -5.32 -2.91 6.82
CA TYR A 91 -5.26 -4.25 6.21
C TYR A 91 -5.17 -5.32 7.31
N ASN A 92 -4.26 -5.12 8.28
CA ASN A 92 -4.08 -5.90 9.50
C ASN A 92 -3.53 -4.99 10.63
N GLU A 93 -3.12 -5.54 11.78
CA GLU A 93 -2.64 -4.76 12.93
C GLU A 93 -1.51 -3.76 12.63
N ASP A 94 -0.66 -4.06 11.63
CA ASP A 94 0.60 -3.37 11.39
C ASP A 94 0.73 -2.81 9.95
N THR A 95 -0.32 -2.89 9.14
CA THR A 95 -0.31 -2.44 7.74
C THR A 95 -1.55 -1.61 7.44
N PHE A 96 -1.33 -0.37 7.02
CA PHE A 96 -2.39 0.57 6.68
C PHE A 96 -2.19 1.08 5.25
N VAL A 97 -3.31 1.23 4.54
CA VAL A 97 -3.38 1.85 3.23
C VAL A 97 -4.24 3.10 3.36
N LEU A 98 -3.67 4.24 2.98
CA LEU A 98 -4.35 5.53 3.03
C LEU A 98 -4.55 6.01 1.61
N ARG A 99 -5.68 6.67 1.36
CA ARG A 99 -6.02 7.25 0.06
C ARG A 99 -6.36 8.71 0.22
N GLN A 100 -5.73 9.56 -0.60
CA GLN A 100 -6.11 10.95 -0.71
C GLN A 100 -7.44 11.09 -1.45
N ASN A 101 -8.32 11.97 -0.96
CA ASN A 101 -9.62 12.20 -1.59
C ASN A 101 -9.49 12.75 -3.03
N VAL A 102 -10.19 12.14 -3.99
CA VAL A 102 -10.19 12.51 -5.42
C VAL A 102 -10.57 13.97 -5.68
N CYS A 103 -11.42 14.54 -4.83
CA CYS A 103 -11.83 15.94 -4.93
C CYS A 103 -10.79 16.92 -4.38
N VAL A 104 -9.78 16.43 -3.65
CA VAL A 104 -8.60 17.22 -3.23
C VAL A 104 -7.53 17.15 -4.31
N HIS A 105 -7.22 15.95 -4.79
CA HIS A 105 -6.34 15.74 -5.94
C HIS A 105 -6.88 14.64 -6.84
N TRP A 106 -6.96 14.89 -8.14
CA TRP A 106 -7.64 14.03 -9.11
C TRP A 106 -6.98 12.66 -9.31
N GLU A 107 -5.67 12.54 -9.07
CA GLU A 107 -4.99 11.23 -9.05
C GLU A 107 -5.40 10.40 -7.83
N ALA A 108 -5.79 11.05 -6.73
CA ALA A 108 -6.19 10.38 -5.49
C ALA A 108 -5.14 9.37 -4.98
N PRO A 109 -3.87 9.81 -4.80
CA PRO A 109 -2.76 8.91 -4.52
C PRO A 109 -2.95 8.08 -3.25
N PHE A 110 -2.36 6.89 -3.27
CA PHE A 110 -2.23 6.01 -2.13
C PHE A 110 -0.93 6.29 -1.39
N THR A 111 -0.96 6.14 -0.07
CA THR A 111 0.24 6.11 0.77
C THR A 111 0.14 4.92 1.72
N TYR A 112 1.25 4.27 2.01
CA TYR A 112 1.27 3.02 2.79
C TYR A 112 2.01 3.24 4.10
N LEU A 113 1.37 2.90 5.22
CA LEU A 113 1.96 3.02 6.55
C LEU A 113 2.15 1.62 7.14
N LEU A 114 3.41 1.24 7.32
CA LEU A 114 3.84 -0.08 7.79
C LEU A 114 4.50 0.07 9.16
N PHE A 115 4.19 -0.84 10.08
CA PHE A 115 4.80 -0.89 11.40
C PHE A 115 5.67 -2.15 11.55
N GLY A 116 6.80 -1.99 12.22
CA GLY A 116 7.60 -3.08 12.80
C GLY A 116 7.77 -2.87 14.31
N ASN A 117 8.61 -3.69 14.96
CA ASN A 117 8.82 -3.58 16.40
C ASN A 117 9.44 -2.24 16.82
N ASP A 118 10.36 -1.68 16.04
CA ASP A 118 11.18 -0.52 16.43
C ASP A 118 10.83 0.78 15.71
N GLY A 119 9.94 0.74 14.71
CA GLY A 119 9.52 1.94 14.01
C GLY A 119 8.44 1.71 12.97
N ALA A 120 8.11 2.78 12.26
CA ALA A 120 7.16 2.79 11.16
C ALA A 120 7.78 3.34 9.88
N LEU A 121 7.28 2.88 8.74
CA LEU A 121 7.60 3.38 7.40
C LEU A 121 6.32 3.93 6.77
N LEU A 122 6.36 5.19 6.33
CA LEU A 122 5.39 5.77 5.42
C LEU A 122 6.00 5.80 4.02
N ILE A 123 5.39 5.06 3.09
CA ILE A 123 5.72 5.04 1.67
C ILE A 123 4.80 6.02 0.95
N ASP A 124 5.42 7.00 0.29
CA ASP A 124 4.82 8.14 -0.37
C ASP A 124 4.07 9.08 0.60
N SER A 125 3.71 10.26 0.12
CA SER A 125 3.12 11.33 0.93
C SER A 125 1.97 12.07 0.23
N GLY A 126 1.52 11.58 -0.92
CA GLY A 126 0.42 12.14 -1.71
C GLY A 126 0.73 13.49 -2.36
N ALA A 127 -0.28 14.03 -3.04
CA ALA A 127 -0.15 15.10 -4.03
C ALA A 127 -0.42 16.50 -3.46
N THR A 128 -0.56 16.66 -2.14
CA THR A 128 -1.00 17.94 -1.56
C THR A 128 -0.24 18.31 -0.31
N ALA A 129 0.54 19.37 -0.42
CA ALA A 129 1.33 19.95 0.67
C ALA A 129 0.46 20.55 1.80
N ASN A 130 -0.69 21.14 1.46
CA ASN A 130 -1.50 21.90 2.41
C ASN A 130 -2.33 20.97 3.31
N ALA A 131 -1.96 20.90 4.59
CA ALA A 131 -2.63 20.10 5.62
C ALA A 131 -4.13 20.44 5.82
N SER A 132 -4.57 21.65 5.49
CA SER A 132 -6.01 22.00 5.57
C SER A 132 -6.86 21.27 4.52
N TYR A 133 -6.24 20.83 3.41
CA TYR A 133 -6.91 20.07 2.36
C TYR A 133 -6.59 18.58 2.42
N TYR A 134 -5.37 18.23 2.82
CA TYR A 134 -4.92 16.84 2.97
C TYR A 134 -4.10 16.70 4.28
N PRO A 135 -4.76 16.47 5.44
CA PRO A 135 -4.11 16.40 6.75
C PRO A 135 -3.42 15.04 6.97
N LEU A 136 -2.44 14.71 6.14
CA LEU A 136 -1.77 13.41 6.18
C LEU A 136 -0.99 13.23 7.47
N ARG A 137 -0.22 14.23 7.91
CA ARG A 137 0.55 14.13 9.15
C ARG A 137 -0.35 13.87 10.36
N ASP A 138 -1.40 14.65 10.53
CA ASP A 138 -2.33 14.49 11.67
C ASP A 138 -2.96 13.09 11.66
N THR A 139 -3.29 12.58 10.47
CA THR A 139 -3.84 11.23 10.28
C THR A 139 -2.82 10.16 10.68
N VAL A 140 -1.58 10.27 10.21
CA VAL A 140 -0.48 9.34 10.53
C VAL A 140 -0.13 9.39 12.02
N ASP A 141 -0.07 10.57 12.63
CA ASP A 141 0.19 10.75 14.06
C ASP A 141 -0.90 10.12 14.93
N ALA A 142 -2.16 10.22 14.52
CA ALA A 142 -3.26 9.55 15.20
C ALA A 142 -3.17 8.02 15.12
N ILE A 143 -2.80 7.47 13.97
CA ILE A 143 -2.59 6.02 13.79
C ILE A 143 -1.41 5.56 14.64
N ILE A 144 -0.26 6.25 14.56
CA ILE A 144 0.95 5.93 15.34
C ILE A 144 0.66 5.99 16.84
N THR A 145 -0.07 7.00 17.31
CA THR A 145 -0.44 7.12 18.73
C THR A 145 -1.27 5.93 19.19
N ARG A 146 -2.31 5.57 18.42
CA ARG A 146 -3.17 4.43 18.75
C ARG A 146 -2.41 3.10 18.69
N TRP A 147 -1.56 2.93 17.68
CA TRP A 147 -0.74 1.73 17.52
C TRP A 147 0.28 1.62 18.67
N GLY A 148 0.93 2.72 19.05
CA GLY A 148 1.87 2.76 20.18
C GLY A 148 1.20 2.38 21.50
N GLN A 149 -0.02 2.88 21.76
CA GLN A 149 -0.81 2.47 22.93
C GLN A 149 -1.12 0.97 22.92
N MET A 150 -1.56 0.44 21.78
CA MET A 150 -1.85 -0.98 21.58
C MET A 150 -0.61 -1.86 21.81
N ARG A 151 0.57 -1.39 21.41
CA ARG A 151 1.84 -2.10 21.52
C ARG A 151 2.64 -1.76 22.78
N ARG A 152 2.13 -0.91 23.66
CA ARG A 152 2.86 -0.34 24.81
C ARG A 152 4.23 0.22 24.44
N ARG A 153 4.26 1.02 23.39
CA ARG A 153 5.42 1.76 22.92
C ARG A 153 5.18 3.25 23.14
N ASP A 154 6.01 3.86 23.98
CA ASP A 154 5.95 5.30 24.26
C ASP A 154 6.48 6.16 23.11
N LYS A 155 7.31 5.54 22.24
CA LYS A 155 7.89 6.17 21.05
C LYS A 155 7.86 5.20 19.89
N VAL A 156 7.48 5.71 18.72
CA VAL A 156 7.48 5.00 17.45
C VAL A 156 8.13 5.93 16.40
N PRO A 157 9.43 5.78 16.15
CA PRO A 157 10.12 6.51 15.08
C PRO A 157 9.43 6.29 13.72
N LEU A 158 9.44 7.33 12.88
CA LEU A 158 8.86 7.27 11.53
C LEU A 158 9.93 7.50 10.47
N THR A 159 9.99 6.64 9.47
CA THR A 159 10.71 6.91 8.22
C THR A 159 9.69 7.29 7.15
N VAL A 160 9.88 8.41 6.46
CA VAL A 160 9.09 8.81 5.30
C VAL A 160 9.97 8.62 4.06
N ALA A 161 9.58 7.69 3.20
CA ALA A 161 10.26 7.35 1.95
C ALA A 161 9.30 7.52 0.78
N MET A 162 9.86 7.68 -0.42
CA MET A 162 9.07 7.86 -1.64
C MET A 162 9.48 6.83 -2.67
N THR A 163 8.53 6.36 -3.46
CA THR A 163 8.79 5.57 -4.66
C THR A 163 9.51 6.39 -5.73
N SER A 164 9.33 7.72 -5.71
CA SER A 164 10.13 8.70 -6.45
C SER A 164 10.04 10.07 -5.77
N GLY A 165 11.15 10.79 -5.69
CA GLY A 165 11.18 12.19 -5.27
C GLY A 165 10.87 13.18 -6.41
N GLU A 166 10.92 12.73 -7.67
CA GLU A 166 10.51 13.52 -8.84
C GLU A 166 9.01 13.55 -9.04
N ASP A 167 8.33 12.52 -8.55
CA ASP A 167 6.89 12.39 -8.65
C ASP A 167 6.18 13.34 -7.67
N ILE A 168 5.75 14.49 -8.18
CA ILE A 168 5.02 15.48 -7.39
C ILE A 168 3.62 15.01 -6.99
N ALA A 169 3.04 14.02 -7.69
CA ALA A 169 1.75 13.43 -7.34
C ALA A 169 1.85 12.58 -6.07
N GLN A 170 3.04 12.07 -5.76
CA GLN A 170 3.28 11.19 -4.61
C GLN A 170 4.09 11.85 -3.50
N SER A 171 4.80 12.95 -3.76
CA SER A 171 5.79 13.50 -2.82
C SER A 171 5.43 14.84 -2.17
N GLN A 172 4.36 15.52 -2.58
CA GLN A 172 4.08 16.88 -2.09
C GLN A 172 3.71 16.98 -0.61
N GLY A 173 3.07 15.95 -0.03
CA GLY A 173 2.71 15.96 1.39
C GLY A 173 3.90 15.83 2.35
N ILE A 174 5.10 15.54 1.85
CA ILE A 174 6.32 15.36 2.64
C ILE A 174 6.61 16.56 3.55
N VAL A 175 6.26 17.76 3.10
CA VAL A 175 6.50 19.02 3.84
C VAL A 175 5.75 19.05 5.18
N GLN A 176 4.66 18.29 5.31
CA GLN A 176 3.89 18.23 6.57
C GLN A 176 4.72 17.58 7.69
N PHE A 177 5.65 16.69 7.34
CA PHE A 177 6.50 15.95 8.28
C PHE A 177 7.77 16.73 8.69
N ALA A 178 8.00 17.92 8.12
CA ALA A 178 9.10 18.78 8.54
C ALA A 178 8.97 19.11 10.04
N GLY A 179 10.06 18.89 10.79
CA GLY A 179 10.11 19.14 12.23
C GLY A 179 9.26 18.19 13.08
N ARG A 180 8.70 17.12 12.51
CA ARG A 180 8.09 16.05 13.30
C ARG A 180 9.19 15.34 14.12
N PRO A 181 9.05 15.21 15.46
CA PRO A 181 10.04 14.50 16.28
C PRO A 181 10.23 13.04 15.85
N ASP A 182 11.41 12.49 16.13
CA ASP A 182 11.76 11.08 15.88
C ASP A 182 11.40 10.63 14.44
N THR A 183 11.64 11.49 13.45
CA THR A 183 11.27 11.26 12.05
C THR A 183 12.47 11.42 11.12
N THR A 184 12.71 10.41 10.29
CA THR A 184 13.67 10.44 9.18
C THR A 184 12.92 10.66 7.89
N ILE A 185 13.28 11.69 7.13
CA ILE A 185 12.79 11.90 5.77
C ILE A 185 13.89 11.47 4.81
N VAL A 186 13.62 10.52 3.93
CA VAL A 186 14.57 10.09 2.90
C VAL A 186 14.83 11.27 1.96
N PRO A 187 16.11 11.62 1.69
CA PRO A 187 16.43 12.74 0.80
C PRO A 187 15.93 12.50 -0.63
N THR A 188 15.31 13.52 -1.25
CA THR A 188 14.81 13.45 -2.63
C THR A 188 15.89 13.54 -3.72
N PRO A 189 17.00 14.29 -3.59
CA PRO A 189 17.96 14.39 -4.69
C PRO A 189 18.64 13.02 -4.92
N LEU A 190 18.55 12.50 -6.15
CA LEU A 190 18.96 11.14 -6.52
C LEU A 190 20.29 10.68 -5.91
N GLU A 191 21.35 11.47 -6.04
CA GLU A 191 22.68 11.09 -5.52
C GLU A 191 22.73 11.04 -3.99
N VAL A 192 21.92 11.85 -3.31
CA VAL A 192 21.79 11.84 -1.85
C VAL A 192 20.93 10.64 -1.42
N MET A 193 19.85 10.36 -2.13
CA MET A 193 18.98 9.19 -1.93
C MET A 193 19.78 7.88 -2.07
N LYS A 194 20.57 7.75 -3.15
CA LYS A 194 21.47 6.61 -3.35
C LYS A 194 22.45 6.43 -2.20
N ARG A 195 23.02 7.52 -1.65
CA ARG A 195 23.91 7.44 -0.48
C ARG A 195 23.14 7.00 0.76
N HIS A 196 21.94 7.55 0.98
CA HIS A 196 21.09 7.18 2.11
C HIS A 196 20.79 5.67 2.12
N TYR A 197 20.45 5.10 0.96
CA TYR A 197 20.22 3.67 0.82
C TYR A 197 21.49 2.81 0.68
N GLY A 198 22.69 3.40 0.68
CA GLY A 198 23.93 2.65 0.45
C GLY A 198 24.09 2.10 -0.97
N LEU A 199 23.36 2.64 -1.94
CA LEU A 199 23.29 2.18 -3.34
C LEU A 199 24.19 2.97 -4.30
N SER A 200 25.05 3.86 -3.81
CA SER A 200 25.86 4.75 -4.68
C SER A 200 26.74 4.02 -5.69
N VAL A 201 27.21 2.81 -5.35
CA VAL A 201 28.09 2.01 -6.20
C VAL A 201 27.31 0.98 -7.03
N THR A 202 26.21 0.47 -6.49
CA THR A 202 25.50 -0.68 -7.04
C THR A 202 24.23 -0.30 -7.80
N TRP A 203 23.83 0.97 -7.81
CA TRP A 203 22.64 1.43 -8.53
C TRP A 203 22.72 1.16 -10.03
N PRO A 204 21.66 0.66 -10.69
CA PRO A 204 20.36 0.24 -10.14
C PRO A 204 20.27 -1.28 -9.85
N LEU A 205 21.39 -2.01 -9.84
CA LEU A 205 21.41 -3.47 -9.71
C LEU A 205 21.40 -3.97 -8.26
N GLY A 206 21.90 -3.18 -7.32
CA GLY A 206 21.88 -3.51 -5.89
C GLY A 206 20.50 -3.28 -5.25
N THR A 207 20.25 -3.95 -4.12
CA THR A 207 19.10 -3.71 -3.26
C THR A 207 19.56 -3.12 -1.92
N SER A 208 18.63 -2.48 -1.21
CA SER A 208 18.82 -1.97 0.15
C SER A 208 17.71 -2.44 1.07
N ARG A 209 17.78 -2.09 2.35
CA ARG A 209 16.84 -2.54 3.39
C ARG A 209 16.49 -1.41 4.35
N ILE A 210 15.24 -1.36 4.76
CA ILE A 210 14.74 -0.54 5.88
C ILE A 210 14.26 -1.52 6.95
N ASP A 211 15.00 -1.59 8.06
CA ASP A 211 14.63 -2.44 9.19
C ASP A 211 13.70 -1.68 10.14
N LEU A 212 12.49 -2.19 10.32
CA LEU A 212 11.49 -1.63 11.24
C LEU A 212 11.47 -2.35 12.59
N GLY A 213 12.49 -3.14 12.92
CA GLY A 213 12.52 -4.03 14.08
C GLY A 213 11.87 -5.35 13.71
N ASP A 214 12.65 -6.24 13.10
CA ASP A 214 12.29 -7.59 12.61
C ASP A 214 11.38 -7.64 11.37
N ARG A 215 10.66 -6.56 11.04
CA ARG A 215 10.02 -6.38 9.73
C ARG A 215 10.93 -5.61 8.79
N VAL A 216 11.66 -6.33 7.95
CA VAL A 216 12.67 -5.75 7.05
C VAL A 216 12.07 -5.51 5.66
N ILE A 217 11.96 -4.25 5.26
CA ILE A 217 11.44 -3.85 3.95
C ILE A 217 12.61 -3.79 2.97
N GLU A 218 12.53 -4.52 1.85
CA GLU A 218 13.54 -4.41 0.79
C GLU A 218 13.27 -3.21 -0.11
N VAL A 219 14.33 -2.50 -0.49
CA VAL A 219 14.29 -1.35 -1.41
C VAL A 219 14.98 -1.77 -2.71
N ILE A 220 14.23 -1.71 -3.81
CA ILE A 220 14.63 -2.19 -5.13
C ILE A 220 14.66 -1.00 -6.10
N PRO A 221 15.82 -0.63 -6.67
CA PRO A 221 15.86 0.41 -7.70
C PRO A 221 15.06 0.03 -8.95
N THR A 222 14.13 0.89 -9.30
CA THR A 222 13.25 0.75 -10.46
C THR A 222 13.16 2.04 -11.28
N PRO A 223 14.29 2.62 -11.75
CA PRO A 223 14.25 3.76 -12.67
C PRO A 223 13.48 3.42 -13.95
N GLY A 224 12.79 4.39 -14.54
CA GLY A 224 12.09 4.21 -15.81
C GLY A 224 10.94 5.18 -15.98
N ALA A 225 9.91 5.06 -15.13
CA ALA A 225 8.87 6.08 -15.02
C ALA A 225 9.47 7.40 -14.50
N HIS A 226 10.30 7.29 -13.46
CA HIS A 226 11.13 8.37 -12.92
C HIS A 226 12.59 7.88 -12.81
N ARG A 227 13.59 8.76 -12.93
CA ARG A 227 15.00 8.31 -12.92
C ARG A 227 15.49 7.89 -11.53
N ASP A 228 14.78 8.29 -10.49
CA ASP A 228 15.04 7.98 -9.09
C ASP A 228 14.07 6.92 -8.53
N GLY A 229 13.31 6.25 -9.41
CA GLY A 229 12.32 5.25 -9.04
C GLY A 229 12.88 4.14 -8.15
N VAL A 230 12.16 3.82 -7.09
CA VAL A 230 12.37 2.65 -6.22
C VAL A 230 11.04 1.97 -5.92
N SER A 231 11.09 0.65 -5.76
CA SER A 231 9.98 -0.17 -5.28
C SER A 231 10.34 -0.73 -3.90
N PHE A 232 9.31 -0.93 -3.07
CA PHE A 232 9.48 -1.46 -1.71
C PHE A 232 8.80 -2.83 -1.63
N TYR A 233 9.48 -3.82 -1.09
CA TYR A 233 8.90 -5.14 -0.85
C TYR A 233 8.79 -5.40 0.65
N ASP A 234 7.58 -5.73 1.09
CA ASP A 234 7.26 -6.11 2.45
C ASP A 234 7.05 -7.63 2.55
N PRO A 235 8.00 -8.39 3.12
CA PRO A 235 7.91 -9.84 3.24
C PRO A 235 6.86 -10.30 4.26
N TYR A 236 6.35 -9.40 5.11
CA TYR A 236 5.29 -9.77 6.05
C TYR A 236 3.95 -9.96 5.35
N CYS A 237 3.59 -9.07 4.40
CA CYS A 237 2.32 -9.16 3.67
C CYS A 237 2.47 -9.72 2.25
N ASP A 238 3.69 -10.00 1.80
CA ASP A 238 4.08 -10.25 0.40
C ASP A 238 3.60 -9.13 -0.54
N PHE A 239 3.76 -7.87 -0.11
CA PHE A 239 3.35 -6.70 -0.88
C PHE A 239 4.53 -6.07 -1.60
N LEU A 240 4.35 -5.79 -2.89
CA LEU A 240 5.31 -5.05 -3.71
C LEU A 240 4.73 -3.67 -4.05
N PHE A 241 5.22 -2.63 -3.38
CA PHE A 241 4.86 -1.24 -3.62
C PHE A 241 5.69 -0.67 -4.76
N THR A 242 5.04 -0.32 -5.86
CA THR A 242 5.71 0.06 -7.12
C THR A 242 5.50 1.53 -7.51
N GLY A 243 4.69 2.26 -6.76
CA GLY A 243 4.39 3.66 -7.05
C GLY A 243 3.86 3.80 -8.48
N ASP A 244 4.44 4.73 -9.23
CA ASP A 244 4.03 5.02 -10.61
C ASP A 244 4.80 4.19 -11.67
N LEU A 245 5.62 3.22 -11.26
CA LEU A 245 6.26 2.28 -12.19
C LEU A 245 5.24 1.31 -12.81
N LEU A 246 4.38 0.72 -11.98
CA LEU A 246 3.34 -0.20 -12.40
C LEU A 246 2.15 -0.03 -11.48
N PHE A 247 1.02 0.38 -12.03
CA PHE A 247 -0.21 0.63 -11.28
C PHE A 247 -1.40 0.53 -12.22
N PRO A 248 -2.64 0.40 -11.70
CA PRO A 248 -3.82 0.32 -12.54
C PRO A 248 -4.17 1.70 -13.12
N GLY A 249 -3.34 2.21 -14.03
CA GLY A 249 -3.52 3.52 -14.61
C GLY A 249 -2.57 3.85 -15.75
N ARG A 250 -2.28 5.14 -15.88
CA ARG A 250 -1.60 5.72 -17.04
C ARG A 250 -0.13 5.95 -16.71
N ILE A 251 0.71 5.05 -17.18
CA ILE A 251 2.13 5.03 -16.87
C ILE A 251 2.88 5.87 -17.89
N ASN A 252 3.48 6.97 -17.43
CA ASN A 252 4.36 7.80 -18.24
C ASN A 252 5.79 7.27 -18.11
N ILE A 253 6.38 6.86 -19.23
CA ILE A 253 7.74 6.33 -19.27
C ILE A 253 8.70 7.46 -19.62
N SER A 254 9.57 7.82 -18.67
CA SER A 254 10.62 8.83 -18.89
C SER A 254 11.84 8.25 -19.61
N ASN A 255 12.18 6.98 -19.34
CA ASN A 255 13.26 6.25 -20.01
C ASN A 255 12.83 4.79 -20.21
N ASP A 256 12.58 4.40 -21.46
CA ASP A 256 12.08 3.07 -21.81
C ASP A 256 13.09 1.94 -21.56
N ARG A 257 14.38 2.19 -21.82
CA ARG A 257 15.44 1.22 -21.54
C ARG A 257 15.52 0.90 -20.05
N ASP A 258 15.50 1.91 -19.19
CA ASP A 258 15.50 1.73 -17.74
C ASP A 258 14.19 1.09 -17.27
N TYR A 259 13.05 1.49 -17.84
CA TYR A 259 11.74 0.92 -17.54
C TYR A 259 11.68 -0.59 -17.81
N VAL A 260 12.12 -1.03 -18.99
CA VAL A 260 12.26 -2.45 -19.35
C VAL A 260 13.17 -3.16 -18.36
N ALA A 261 14.38 -2.63 -18.12
CA ALA A 261 15.34 -3.25 -17.20
C ALA A 261 14.80 -3.35 -15.76
N SER A 262 13.98 -2.38 -15.33
CA SER A 262 13.32 -2.39 -14.02
C SER A 262 12.25 -3.46 -13.92
N LEU A 263 11.43 -3.65 -14.95
CA LEU A 263 10.46 -4.74 -15.00
C LEU A 263 11.13 -6.12 -15.09
N GLU A 264 12.25 -6.25 -15.80
CA GLU A 264 13.07 -7.48 -15.77
C GLU A 264 13.57 -7.80 -14.35
N ARG A 265 14.05 -6.78 -13.61
CA ARG A 265 14.47 -6.95 -12.23
C ARG A 265 13.32 -7.32 -11.31
N LEU A 266 12.15 -6.70 -11.45
CA LEU A 266 10.96 -7.06 -10.67
C LEU A 266 10.45 -8.45 -10.99
N LYS A 267 10.47 -8.87 -12.27
CA LYS A 267 10.15 -10.26 -12.66
C LYS A 267 11.11 -11.25 -12.01
N ALA A 268 12.41 -10.99 -12.08
CA ALA A 268 13.42 -11.83 -11.42
C ALA A 268 13.31 -11.79 -9.89
N PHE A 269 12.74 -10.73 -9.32
CA PHE A 269 12.42 -10.62 -7.90
C PHE A 269 11.20 -11.48 -7.53
N ALA A 270 10.09 -11.31 -8.23
CA ALA A 270 8.85 -12.07 -7.98
C ALA A 270 9.00 -13.58 -8.25
N ALA A 271 10.02 -13.98 -9.02
CA ALA A 271 10.36 -15.39 -9.20
C ALA A 271 11.07 -16.04 -8.00
N ARG A 272 11.65 -15.23 -7.09
CA ARG A 272 12.42 -15.72 -5.92
C ARG A 272 11.75 -15.40 -4.58
N GLU A 273 11.00 -14.30 -4.51
CA GLU A 273 10.23 -13.91 -3.34
C GLU A 273 8.73 -14.07 -3.62
N PRO A 274 7.91 -14.54 -2.66
CA PRO A 274 6.47 -14.57 -2.84
C PRO A 274 5.93 -13.15 -2.99
N VAL A 275 5.06 -12.93 -3.98
CA VAL A 275 4.35 -11.65 -4.12
C VAL A 275 2.87 -11.95 -4.18
N LYS A 276 2.12 -11.48 -3.19
CA LYS A 276 0.66 -11.58 -3.16
C LYS A 276 0.02 -10.45 -3.96
N TRP A 277 0.45 -9.21 -3.74
CA TRP A 277 -0.10 -8.04 -4.43
C TRP A 277 0.99 -7.07 -4.85
N VAL A 278 0.89 -6.59 -6.08
CA VAL A 278 1.53 -5.38 -6.54
C VAL A 278 0.59 -4.21 -6.26
N LEU A 279 1.10 -3.17 -5.58
CA LEU A 279 0.35 -2.01 -5.14
C LEU A 279 1.01 -0.74 -5.69
N GLY A 280 0.26 0.05 -6.45
CA GLY A 280 0.76 1.23 -7.16
C GLY A 280 0.28 2.56 -6.57
N GLY A 281 0.77 3.67 -7.12
CA GLY A 281 0.57 5.01 -6.57
C GLY A 281 -0.87 5.54 -6.66
N HIS A 282 -1.64 5.16 -7.68
CA HIS A 282 -3.03 5.58 -7.86
C HIS A 282 -3.82 4.65 -8.79
N ILE A 283 -5.10 4.98 -9.06
CA ILE A 283 -5.94 4.27 -10.02
C ILE A 283 -6.50 5.26 -11.05
N ASP A 284 -6.25 4.98 -12.33
CA ASP A 284 -6.91 5.67 -13.44
C ASP A 284 -7.74 4.73 -14.31
N MET A 285 -7.46 3.43 -14.29
CA MET A 285 -8.24 2.45 -15.02
C MET A 285 -9.65 2.32 -14.42
N MET A 286 -10.62 2.07 -15.30
CA MET A 286 -11.96 1.68 -14.91
C MET A 286 -12.01 0.16 -14.70
N PHE A 287 -13.08 -0.35 -14.08
CA PHE A 287 -13.32 -1.79 -14.01
C PHE A 287 -13.45 -2.44 -15.40
N VAL A 288 -13.82 -1.66 -16.42
CA VAL A 288 -13.90 -2.07 -17.83
C VAL A 288 -12.48 -2.10 -18.42
N PRO A 289 -11.99 -3.26 -18.91
CA PRO A 289 -10.66 -3.40 -19.46
C PRO A 289 -10.31 -2.38 -20.55
N GLY A 290 -9.13 -1.77 -20.45
CA GLY A 290 -8.62 -0.80 -21.43
C GLY A 290 -9.29 0.58 -21.39
N LYS A 291 -10.30 0.77 -20.53
CA LYS A 291 -10.92 2.07 -20.30
C LYS A 291 -10.30 2.73 -19.08
N HIS A 292 -10.05 4.03 -19.19
CA HIS A 292 -9.45 4.81 -18.12
C HIS A 292 -10.10 6.19 -18.04
N TYR A 293 -10.03 6.80 -16.87
CA TYR A 293 -10.49 8.16 -16.68
C TYR A 293 -9.58 9.15 -17.43
N PRO A 294 -10.16 10.27 -17.93
CA PRO A 294 -9.35 11.39 -18.38
C PRO A 294 -8.60 12.01 -17.19
N ARG A 295 -7.53 12.75 -17.49
CA ARG A 295 -6.85 13.54 -16.46
C ARG A 295 -7.83 14.54 -15.86
N PHE A 296 -7.61 14.89 -14.60
CA PHE A 296 -8.42 15.86 -13.86
C PHE A 296 -9.86 15.40 -13.55
N ALA A 297 -10.22 14.15 -13.84
CA ALA A 297 -11.49 13.58 -13.38
C ALA A 297 -11.52 13.54 -11.84
N THR A 298 -12.51 14.24 -11.26
CA THR A 298 -12.73 14.30 -9.80
C THR A 298 -13.87 13.38 -9.33
N TYR A 299 -14.47 12.63 -10.26
CA TYR A 299 -15.49 11.61 -9.99
C TYR A 299 -15.15 10.33 -10.73
N LYS A 300 -14.75 9.31 -9.97
CA LYS A 300 -14.22 8.04 -10.48
C LYS A 300 -14.93 6.80 -9.87
N PRO A 301 -16.28 6.68 -9.93
CA PRO A 301 -17.03 5.65 -9.19
C PRO A 301 -16.78 4.20 -9.63
N TYR A 302 -16.21 4.04 -10.82
CA TYR A 302 -16.00 2.78 -11.54
C TYR A 302 -14.53 2.42 -11.69
N GLU A 303 -13.66 2.86 -10.78
CA GLU A 303 -12.25 2.49 -10.76
C GLU A 303 -12.04 0.97 -10.72
N ARG A 304 -10.90 0.55 -11.27
CA ARG A 304 -10.33 -0.78 -11.05
C ARG A 304 -9.96 -0.95 -9.57
N ILE A 305 -9.76 -2.19 -9.13
CA ILE A 305 -9.22 -2.46 -7.79
C ILE A 305 -7.74 -2.04 -7.71
N LEU A 306 -7.27 -1.71 -6.50
CA LEU A 306 -5.87 -1.32 -6.28
C LEU A 306 -4.93 -2.51 -6.43
N GLN A 307 -5.36 -3.67 -5.95
CA GLN A 307 -4.56 -4.88 -5.90
C GLN A 307 -4.38 -5.47 -7.30
N MET A 308 -3.13 -5.61 -7.72
CA MET A 308 -2.77 -6.28 -8.96
C MET A 308 -2.03 -7.57 -8.63
N GLU A 309 -2.35 -8.64 -9.36
CA GLU A 309 -1.66 -9.92 -9.26
C GLU A 309 -0.22 -9.79 -9.84
N PRO A 310 0.76 -10.55 -9.33
CA PRO A 310 2.16 -10.46 -9.75
C PRO A 310 2.39 -10.77 -11.24
N GLU A 311 1.54 -11.56 -11.88
CA GLU A 311 1.61 -11.86 -13.32
C GLU A 311 1.50 -10.61 -14.20
N LEU A 312 0.95 -9.51 -13.66
CA LEU A 312 0.92 -8.24 -14.38
C LEU A 312 2.33 -7.69 -14.65
N ILE A 313 3.35 -8.09 -13.88
CA ILE A 313 4.75 -7.73 -14.15
C ILE A 313 5.21 -8.33 -15.49
N ASP A 314 4.81 -9.58 -15.78
CA ASP A 314 5.12 -10.23 -17.06
C ASP A 314 4.45 -9.53 -18.23
N GLU A 315 3.16 -9.18 -18.08
CA GLU A 315 2.42 -8.43 -19.09
C GLU A 315 3.04 -7.05 -19.32
N ALA A 316 3.34 -6.32 -18.25
CA ALA A 316 3.99 -5.01 -18.32
C ALA A 316 5.35 -5.11 -19.04
N LEU A 317 6.17 -6.12 -18.73
CA LEU A 317 7.46 -6.31 -19.38
C LEU A 317 7.33 -6.60 -20.87
N GLN A 318 6.39 -7.48 -21.26
CA GLN A 318 6.11 -7.78 -22.66
C GLN A 318 5.79 -6.50 -23.44
N TYR A 319 4.90 -5.66 -22.91
CA TYR A 319 4.47 -4.45 -23.60
C TYR A 319 5.44 -3.28 -23.46
N ALA A 320 6.27 -3.26 -22.43
CA ALA A 320 7.42 -2.37 -22.34
C ALA A 320 8.40 -2.61 -23.50
N HIS A 321 8.71 -3.86 -23.83
CA HIS A 321 9.50 -4.19 -25.03
C HIS A 321 8.80 -3.76 -26.33
N GLU A 322 7.47 -3.84 -26.39
CA GLU A 322 6.74 -3.43 -27.59
C GLU A 322 6.82 -1.92 -27.83
N VAL A 323 6.71 -1.10 -26.79
CA VAL A 323 6.77 0.37 -26.91
C VAL A 323 8.20 0.92 -26.95
N ALA A 324 9.20 0.15 -26.53
CA ALA A 324 10.60 0.60 -26.50
C ALA A 324 11.08 1.10 -27.86
N GLY A 325 11.71 2.27 -27.87
CA GLY A 325 12.18 2.97 -29.07
C GLY A 325 11.07 3.59 -29.93
N LYS A 326 9.82 3.66 -29.44
CA LYS A 326 8.67 4.21 -30.18
C LYS A 326 7.95 5.27 -29.36
N ASP A 327 7.74 6.43 -29.99
CA ASP A 327 6.87 7.48 -29.46
C ASP A 327 5.40 7.06 -29.65
N MET A 328 4.80 6.43 -28.65
CA MET A 328 3.44 5.92 -28.75
C MET A 328 2.71 5.79 -27.41
N MET A 329 1.39 5.73 -27.52
CA MET A 329 0.47 5.30 -26.46
C MET A 329 -0.01 3.89 -26.76
N LEU A 330 0.07 2.98 -25.79
CA LEU A 330 -0.39 1.60 -25.88
C LEU A 330 -1.39 1.28 -24.76
N ILE A 331 -2.60 0.88 -25.13
CA ILE A 331 -3.66 0.54 -24.17
C ILE A 331 -3.61 -0.96 -23.86
N ARG A 332 -3.62 -1.30 -22.57
CA ARG A 332 -3.77 -2.66 -22.03
C ARG A 332 -4.99 -2.76 -21.09
N PRO A 333 -5.47 -3.97 -20.76
CA PRO A 333 -6.60 -4.16 -19.86
C PRO A 333 -6.50 -3.39 -18.55
N ASP A 334 -5.35 -3.48 -17.87
CA ASP A 334 -5.15 -2.95 -16.52
C ASP A 334 -4.18 -1.76 -16.45
N PHE A 335 -3.57 -1.32 -17.56
CA PHE A 335 -2.72 -0.14 -17.60
C PHE A 335 -2.65 0.48 -19.01
N VAL A 336 -2.09 1.67 -19.12
CA VAL A 336 -1.77 2.31 -20.41
C VAL A 336 -0.34 2.83 -20.36
N LEU A 337 0.47 2.49 -21.36
CA LEU A 337 1.84 2.98 -21.48
C LEU A 337 1.87 4.22 -22.38
N PHE A 338 2.53 5.27 -21.91
CA PHE A 338 2.87 6.47 -22.67
C PHE A 338 4.40 6.55 -22.78
N ASN A 339 4.95 6.16 -23.93
CA ASN A 339 6.39 6.25 -24.19
C ASN A 339 6.67 7.38 -25.18
N GLY A 340 7.56 8.32 -24.82
CA GLY A 340 7.95 9.43 -25.71
C GLY A 340 6.83 10.38 -26.12
N VAL A 341 5.65 10.28 -25.50
CA VAL A 341 4.45 11.06 -25.87
C VAL A 341 3.90 11.83 -24.69
N SER A 342 3.11 12.87 -24.98
CA SER A 342 2.38 13.62 -23.97
C SER A 342 1.47 12.69 -23.16
N PRO A 343 1.32 12.91 -21.84
CA PRO A 343 0.29 12.23 -21.06
C PRO A 343 -1.09 12.36 -21.68
N ASP A 344 -1.39 13.43 -22.42
CA ASP A 344 -2.69 13.67 -23.07
C ASP A 344 -2.82 13.07 -24.49
N GLN A 345 -1.85 12.25 -24.92
CA GLN A 345 -1.89 11.53 -26.19
C GLN A 345 -3.16 10.69 -26.30
N ARG A 346 -3.67 10.57 -27.53
CA ARG A 346 -4.82 9.71 -27.86
C ARG A 346 -4.41 8.70 -28.91
N THR A 347 -5.04 7.53 -28.87
CA THR A 347 -4.88 6.51 -29.90
C THR A 347 -6.23 5.97 -30.34
N ARG A 348 -6.32 5.53 -31.60
CA ARG A 348 -7.45 4.72 -32.11
C ARG A 348 -7.13 3.23 -32.11
N VAL A 349 -5.88 2.86 -31.79
CA VAL A 349 -5.44 1.48 -31.69
C VAL A 349 -6.02 0.90 -30.40
N TRP A 350 -6.71 -0.23 -30.53
CA TRP A 350 -7.31 -0.94 -29.42
C TRP A 350 -6.61 -2.29 -29.23
N PRO A 351 -6.38 -2.76 -27.99
CA PRO A 351 -5.69 -4.01 -27.74
C PRO A 351 -6.42 -5.20 -28.35
N GLU A 352 -5.68 -6.06 -29.04
CA GLU A 352 -6.19 -7.29 -29.61
C GLU A 352 -6.76 -8.21 -28.52
N GLY A 353 -7.90 -8.85 -28.81
CA GLY A 353 -8.56 -9.77 -27.88
C GLY A 353 -9.30 -9.11 -26.70
N VAL A 354 -9.23 -7.79 -26.56
CA VAL A 354 -9.94 -7.05 -25.50
C VAL A 354 -11.27 -6.51 -26.05
N PRO A 355 -12.43 -6.87 -25.48
CA PRO A 355 -13.70 -6.29 -25.89
C PRO A 355 -13.72 -4.77 -25.72
N ASN A 356 -14.07 -4.04 -26.77
CA ASN A 356 -14.25 -2.59 -26.73
C ASN A 356 -15.66 -2.25 -26.22
N ILE A 357 -15.85 -2.41 -24.91
CA ILE A 357 -17.13 -2.16 -24.23
C ILE A 357 -17.25 -0.66 -23.91
N ASP A 358 -18.42 -0.08 -24.20
CA ASP A 358 -18.73 1.28 -23.75
C ASP A 358 -18.83 1.32 -22.23
N ALA A 359 -17.92 2.06 -21.59
CA ALA A 359 -17.93 2.21 -20.15
C ALA A 359 -19.10 3.10 -19.72
N PRO A 360 -19.69 2.88 -18.53
CA PRO A 360 -20.67 3.81 -17.99
C PRO A 360 -20.07 5.21 -17.92
N HIS A 361 -20.73 6.17 -18.55
CA HIS A 361 -20.35 7.58 -18.44
C HIS A 361 -20.87 8.10 -17.09
N PRO A 362 -20.00 8.53 -16.17
CA PRO A 362 -20.43 9.00 -14.86
C PRO A 362 -20.98 10.45 -14.89
N PHE A 363 -21.56 10.89 -16.02
CA PHE A 363 -22.06 12.24 -16.25
C PHE A 363 -23.50 12.25 -16.71
#